data_AF-A0A6V8LTB4-F1
#
_entry.id   AF-A0A6V8LTB4-F1
#
_cell.length_a   1.000
_cell.length_b   1.000
_cell.length_c   1.000
_cell.angle_alpha   90.00
_cell.angle_beta   90.00
_cell.angle_gamma   90.00
#
_symmetry.space_group_name_H-M   'P 1'
#
loop_
_entity.id
_entity.type
_entity.pdbx_description
1 polymer ?
#
loop_
_entity_poly.entity_id
_entity_poly.type
_entity_poly.pdbx_seq_one_letter_code
_entity_poly.pdbx_strand_id
1 'polypeptide(L)'
;MPNRVSDERGRTDDRSQPPVGAYTMLKSYLSTGLSDETRDRRLLADAYPLLLGWHDWWTRARRGPHGALAYGSDPTDDPKSATVDSTRRESGLDDSPMYDEIQYDPRTHTMDLADVGLNALHAVDSEALALIADRLANAGTAARLRAELAEAGRRMDEVFWDEDAGHYRNRRADGTFDVHLAPTMLWPLLARIPDPDRARRMVDTLLVPELLGGSPPLPSVSRSDPGYNRHYCRGRVWGPHAFLVVEGLRRYEMDDRVRQIVDELLAIFRLEWEQHSHVHENYFSDPEEDIHPFAARSDFLMGWGNLLAYLAMQELVDARPGGWRFAHPGRPAELTNLVLTEGKLSVVAADRLLVTLDGAVLLDAPPEVVVEDYTRTADSVRAVLRGSGRVLIGVPGGGTVEVAAEGRTPVELTS
;
A
#
# COMPACT_ATOMS: atom_id res chain seq x y z
N MET A 1 -14.79 14.18 -3.04
CA MET A 1 -15.03 13.69 -1.68
C MET A 1 -14.32 14.63 -0.72
N PRO A 2 -14.99 15.12 0.33
CA PRO A 2 -14.40 16.02 1.30
C PRO A 2 -13.22 15.34 2.04
N ASN A 3 -12.17 16.10 2.33
CA ASN A 3 -11.00 15.64 3.08
C ASN A 3 -11.39 15.16 4.51
N ARG A 4 -12.31 15.90 5.14
CA ARG A 4 -12.84 15.61 6.48
C ARG A 4 -14.35 15.74 6.46
N VAL A 5 -15.03 14.80 7.11
CA VAL A 5 -16.40 14.97 7.58
C VAL A 5 -16.38 14.64 9.07
N SER A 6 -16.72 15.61 9.91
CA SER A 6 -16.74 15.46 11.36
C SER A 6 -17.97 16.17 11.91
N ASP A 7 -18.69 15.51 12.83
CA ASP A 7 -19.87 16.07 13.48
C ASP A 7 -19.55 17.36 14.26
N GLU A 8 -18.35 17.42 14.86
CA GLU A 8 -17.91 18.56 15.68
C GLU A 8 -17.12 19.60 14.89
N ARG A 9 -16.32 19.17 13.90
CA ARG A 9 -15.40 20.05 13.17
C ARG A 9 -15.87 20.39 11.76
N GLY A 10 -17.08 19.97 11.40
CA GLY A 10 -17.68 20.22 10.09
C GLY A 10 -16.98 19.47 8.96
N ARG A 11 -17.30 19.88 7.74
CA ARG A 11 -16.87 19.26 6.49
C ARG A 11 -15.91 20.18 5.74
N THR A 12 -14.89 19.61 5.10
CA THR A 12 -13.98 20.35 4.21
C THR A 12 -14.32 20.07 2.76
N ASP A 13 -14.94 21.05 2.09
CA ASP A 13 -15.44 20.91 0.71
C ASP A 13 -14.46 21.38 -0.37
N ASP A 14 -13.36 22.01 0.04
CA ASP A 14 -12.35 22.60 -0.84
C ASP A 14 -11.27 21.62 -1.32
N ARG A 15 -11.14 20.47 -0.65
CA ARG A 15 -10.00 19.56 -0.82
C ARG A 15 -10.33 18.10 -0.50
N SER A 16 -9.43 17.22 -0.89
CA SER A 16 -9.53 15.76 -0.75
C SER A 16 -8.41 15.15 0.13
N GLN A 17 -8.10 13.87 -0.07
CA GLN A 17 -7.03 13.10 0.59
C GLN A 17 -6.35 12.19 -0.45
N PRO A 18 -5.14 11.65 -0.24
CA PRO A 18 -4.45 10.85 -1.26
C PRO A 18 -5.32 9.71 -1.86
N PRO A 19 -5.26 9.47 -3.19
CA PRO A 19 -6.17 8.55 -3.88
C PRO A 19 -5.78 7.07 -3.68
N VAL A 20 -6.12 6.51 -2.51
CA VAL A 20 -5.93 5.09 -2.20
C VAL A 20 -7.22 4.27 -2.26
N GLY A 21 -8.35 4.90 -2.58
CA GLY A 21 -9.68 4.29 -2.44
C GLY A 21 -9.91 3.08 -3.33
N ALA A 22 -9.53 3.12 -4.62
CA ALA A 22 -9.71 1.95 -5.47
C ALA A 22 -8.76 0.81 -5.08
N TYR A 23 -7.54 1.15 -4.65
CA TYR A 23 -6.59 0.17 -4.14
C TYR A 23 -7.13 -0.55 -2.89
N THR A 24 -7.61 0.21 -1.90
CA THR A 24 -8.24 -0.33 -0.69
C THR A 24 -9.45 -1.19 -1.04
N MET A 25 -10.37 -0.69 -1.89
CA MET A 25 -11.57 -1.43 -2.29
C MET A 25 -11.22 -2.74 -3.01
N LEU A 26 -10.23 -2.72 -3.91
CA LEU A 26 -9.74 -3.92 -4.58
C LEU A 26 -9.20 -4.92 -3.55
N LYS A 27 -8.34 -4.50 -2.62
CA LYS A 27 -7.81 -5.40 -1.57
C LYS A 27 -8.91 -5.99 -0.70
N SER A 28 -9.87 -5.19 -0.27
CA SER A 28 -11.03 -5.66 0.51
C SER A 28 -11.83 -6.71 -0.27
N TYR A 29 -12.14 -6.44 -1.54
CA TYR A 29 -12.81 -7.41 -2.41
C TYR A 29 -12.01 -8.72 -2.53
N LEU A 30 -10.70 -8.65 -2.79
CA LEU A 30 -9.84 -9.82 -2.97
C LEU A 30 -9.85 -10.73 -1.73
N SER A 31 -9.94 -10.15 -0.52
CA SER A 31 -9.99 -10.88 0.74
C SER A 31 -11.32 -11.55 1.07
N THR A 32 -12.38 -11.36 0.28
CA THR A 32 -13.72 -11.92 0.58
C THR A 32 -13.92 -13.37 0.12
N GLY A 33 -13.01 -13.92 -0.68
CA GLY A 33 -13.15 -15.28 -1.24
C GLY A 33 -11.88 -15.77 -1.93
N LEU A 34 -11.81 -17.09 -2.15
CA LEU A 34 -10.69 -17.81 -2.77
C LEU A 34 -10.67 -17.73 -4.31
N SER A 35 -11.73 -17.23 -4.95
CA SER A 35 -11.76 -16.94 -6.38
C SER A 35 -12.70 -15.77 -6.71
N ASP A 36 -12.65 -15.25 -7.93
CA ASP A 36 -13.61 -14.22 -8.37
C ASP A 36 -15.07 -14.72 -8.38
N GLU A 37 -15.31 -16.04 -8.37
CA GLU A 37 -16.65 -16.64 -8.26
C GLU A 37 -17.22 -16.57 -6.83
N THR A 38 -16.34 -16.61 -5.82
CA THR A 38 -16.74 -16.64 -4.40
C THR A 38 -16.57 -15.31 -3.69
N ARG A 39 -15.98 -14.31 -4.33
CA ARG A 39 -15.81 -12.96 -3.78
C ARG A 39 -17.11 -12.14 -3.83
N ASP A 40 -17.28 -11.22 -2.87
CA ASP A 40 -18.45 -10.33 -2.83
C ASP A 40 -18.33 -9.20 -3.87
N ARG A 41 -18.77 -9.50 -5.09
CA ARG A 41 -18.74 -8.57 -6.23
C ARG A 41 -19.59 -7.31 -6.01
N ARG A 42 -20.52 -7.29 -5.06
CA ARG A 42 -21.34 -6.10 -4.75
C ARG A 42 -20.48 -4.97 -4.18
N LEU A 43 -19.44 -5.29 -3.40
CA LEU A 43 -18.48 -4.32 -2.89
C LEU A 43 -17.89 -3.46 -4.03
N LEU A 44 -17.54 -4.11 -5.15
CA LEU A 44 -17.03 -3.43 -6.33
C LEU A 44 -18.13 -2.65 -7.05
N ALA A 45 -19.28 -3.27 -7.30
CA ALA A 45 -20.35 -2.66 -8.08
C ALA A 45 -20.86 -1.34 -7.46
N ASP A 46 -21.01 -1.31 -6.13
CA ASP A 46 -21.54 -0.14 -5.41
C ASP A 46 -20.52 1.00 -5.33
N ALA A 47 -19.25 0.68 -5.12
CA ALA A 47 -18.20 1.68 -4.94
C ALA A 47 -17.61 2.20 -6.26
N TYR A 48 -17.59 1.39 -7.32
CA TYR A 48 -16.85 1.68 -8.54
C TYR A 48 -17.21 3.01 -9.22
N PRO A 49 -18.50 3.38 -9.39
CA PRO A 49 -18.84 4.67 -10.03
C PRO A 49 -18.33 5.88 -9.24
N LEU A 50 -18.33 5.80 -7.91
CA LEU A 50 -17.86 6.89 -7.04
C LEU A 50 -16.33 7.00 -7.07
N LEU A 51 -15.64 5.86 -7.03
CA LEU A 51 -14.18 5.80 -7.12
C LEU A 51 -13.70 6.29 -8.49
N LEU A 52 -14.36 5.90 -9.57
CA LEU A 52 -14.04 6.38 -10.92
C LEU A 52 -14.25 7.90 -11.05
N GLY A 53 -15.35 8.42 -10.49
CA GLY A 53 -15.60 9.86 -10.46
C GLY A 53 -14.55 10.64 -9.66
N TRP A 54 -14.04 10.06 -8.56
CA TRP A 54 -12.97 10.64 -7.77
C TRP A 54 -11.61 10.58 -8.49
N HIS A 55 -11.31 9.47 -9.16
CA HIS A 55 -10.13 9.33 -10.01
C HIS A 55 -10.06 10.41 -11.09
N ASP A 56 -11.16 10.58 -11.83
CA ASP A 56 -11.23 11.55 -12.91
C ASP A 56 -11.22 13.01 -12.36
N TRP A 57 -11.58 13.24 -11.10
CA TRP A 57 -11.56 14.57 -10.47
C TRP A 57 -10.12 15.10 -10.31
N TRP A 58 -9.16 14.26 -9.92
CA TRP A 58 -7.76 14.68 -9.71
C TRP A 58 -7.17 15.39 -10.93
N THR A 59 -7.32 14.80 -12.11
CA THR A 59 -6.78 15.38 -13.35
C THR A 59 -7.51 16.63 -13.83
N ARG A 60 -8.69 16.94 -13.28
CA ARG A 60 -9.41 18.19 -13.55
C ARG A 60 -9.09 19.28 -12.53
N ALA A 61 -8.98 18.92 -11.26
CA ALA A 61 -8.96 19.85 -10.14
C ALA A 61 -7.56 20.12 -9.57
N ARG A 62 -6.56 19.28 -9.87
CA ARG A 62 -5.26 19.28 -9.20
C ARG A 62 -4.08 19.26 -10.17
N ARG A 63 -4.21 19.94 -11.31
CA ARG A 63 -3.09 20.16 -12.24
C ARG A 63 -2.25 21.35 -11.79
N GLY A 64 -1.01 21.06 -11.39
CA GLY A 64 -0.04 22.04 -10.95
C GLY A 64 1.11 22.23 -11.92
N PRO A 65 2.32 22.54 -11.41
CA PRO A 65 3.52 22.74 -12.22
C PRO A 65 3.83 21.54 -13.12
N HIS A 66 4.45 21.83 -14.27
CA HIS A 66 4.83 20.83 -15.27
C HIS A 66 3.63 19.99 -15.79
N GLY A 67 2.39 20.46 -15.60
CA GLY A 67 1.18 19.73 -15.98
C GLY A 67 0.92 18.45 -15.17
N ALA A 68 1.72 18.20 -14.13
CA ALA A 68 1.59 17.07 -13.22
C ALA A 68 0.57 17.34 -12.12
N LEU A 69 0.23 16.31 -11.34
CA LEU A 69 -0.65 16.49 -10.19
C LEU A 69 0.11 17.17 -9.03
N ALA A 70 -0.59 18.09 -8.36
CA ALA A 70 -0.13 18.78 -7.16
C ALA A 70 -1.30 18.93 -6.18
N TYR A 71 -1.04 18.76 -4.88
CA TYR A 71 -2.03 19.03 -3.84
C TYR A 71 -2.50 20.49 -3.87
N GLY A 72 -3.71 20.73 -3.40
CA GLY A 72 -4.38 22.01 -3.53
C GLY A 72 -5.54 22.22 -2.56
N SER A 73 -6.22 23.34 -2.75
CA SER A 73 -7.38 23.78 -1.97
C SER A 73 -8.16 24.80 -2.79
N ASP A 74 -9.40 24.47 -3.13
CA ASP A 74 -10.28 25.35 -3.90
C ASP A 74 -10.90 26.46 -3.02
N PRO A 75 -11.16 27.66 -3.54
CA PRO A 75 -11.82 28.70 -2.78
C PRO A 75 -13.28 28.31 -2.46
N THR A 76 -13.67 28.49 -1.21
CA THR A 76 -15.04 28.27 -0.70
C THR A 76 -15.45 29.41 0.24
N ASP A 77 -16.65 29.33 0.81
CA ASP A 77 -17.11 30.27 1.85
C ASP A 77 -16.34 30.11 3.19
N ASP A 78 -15.58 29.02 3.38
CA ASP A 78 -14.70 28.86 4.54
C ASP A 78 -13.42 29.70 4.35
N PRO A 79 -13.13 30.67 5.23
CA PRO A 79 -11.91 31.49 5.15
C PRO A 79 -10.61 30.70 5.32
N LYS A 80 -10.68 29.43 5.76
CA LYS A 80 -9.52 28.53 5.82
C LYS A 80 -9.21 27.87 4.48
N SER A 81 -10.13 27.87 3.52
CA SER A 81 -9.90 27.34 2.16
C SER A 81 -8.97 28.22 1.33
N ALA A 82 -8.43 27.69 0.23
CA ALA A 82 -7.46 28.37 -0.64
C ALA A 82 -6.25 28.95 0.11
N THR A 83 -5.74 28.21 1.11
CA THR A 83 -4.54 28.57 1.88
C THR A 83 -3.44 27.54 1.71
N VAL A 84 -2.20 27.94 2.02
CA VAL A 84 -1.04 27.05 2.10
C VAL A 84 -1.28 25.90 3.10
N ASP A 85 -1.80 26.20 4.30
CA ASP A 85 -2.11 25.17 5.32
C ASP A 85 -3.13 24.16 4.79
N SER A 86 -4.23 24.62 4.19
CA SER A 86 -5.25 23.75 3.60
C SER A 86 -4.71 22.90 2.45
N THR A 87 -3.81 23.46 1.64
CA THR A 87 -3.12 22.74 0.56
C THR A 87 -2.25 21.61 1.11
N ARG A 88 -1.45 21.88 2.15
CA ARG A 88 -0.64 20.86 2.83
C ARG A 88 -1.50 19.73 3.39
N ARG A 89 -2.62 20.06 4.03
CA ARG A 89 -3.54 19.08 4.63
C ARG A 89 -4.23 18.16 3.63
N GLU A 90 -4.27 18.50 2.34
CA GLU A 90 -4.78 17.60 1.31
C GLU A 90 -3.85 16.38 1.09
N SER A 91 -2.57 16.53 1.42
CA SER A 91 -1.59 15.43 1.35
C SER A 91 -1.72 14.40 2.47
N GLY A 92 -2.37 14.77 3.59
CA GLY A 92 -2.34 14.01 4.83
C GLY A 92 -1.01 14.08 5.60
N LEU A 93 -0.02 14.84 5.09
CA LEU A 93 1.31 15.03 5.67
C LEU A 93 1.47 16.48 6.18
N ASP A 94 0.55 16.87 7.06
CA ASP A 94 0.26 18.26 7.45
C ASP A 94 1.50 19.14 7.73
N ASP A 95 2.49 18.60 8.45
CA ASP A 95 3.70 19.31 8.87
C ASP A 95 5.00 18.77 8.24
N SER A 96 4.90 17.97 7.17
CA SER A 96 6.07 17.39 6.50
C SER A 96 7.03 18.46 5.98
N PRO A 97 8.36 18.27 6.11
CA PRO A 97 9.35 19.23 5.60
C PRO A 97 9.28 19.41 4.09
N MET A 98 8.80 18.40 3.34
CA MET A 98 8.57 18.48 1.88
C MET A 98 7.76 19.71 1.47
N TYR A 99 6.93 20.23 2.39
CA TYR A 99 6.01 21.30 2.10
C TYR A 99 6.33 22.62 2.83
N ASP A 100 7.48 22.73 3.50
CA ASP A 100 7.80 23.92 4.30
C ASP A 100 7.92 25.19 3.46
N GLU A 101 8.54 25.11 2.28
CA GLU A 101 8.79 26.26 1.41
C GLU A 101 7.80 26.39 0.25
N ILE A 102 6.79 25.50 0.16
CA ILE A 102 5.80 25.59 -0.93
C ILE A 102 4.99 26.88 -0.83
N GLN A 103 4.56 27.37 -1.98
CA GLN A 103 3.61 28.45 -2.13
C GLN A 103 2.31 27.92 -2.72
N TYR A 104 1.20 28.56 -2.37
CA TYR A 104 -0.09 28.31 -3.02
C TYR A 104 -0.22 29.20 -4.27
N ASP A 105 -0.53 28.60 -5.42
CA ASP A 105 -0.83 29.33 -6.66
C ASP A 105 -2.34 29.54 -6.78
N PRO A 106 -2.86 30.78 -6.63
CA PRO A 106 -4.29 31.08 -6.73
C PRO A 106 -4.85 30.93 -8.14
N ARG A 107 -4.03 30.70 -9.18
CA ARG A 107 -4.50 30.47 -10.56
C ARG A 107 -4.85 29.02 -10.82
N THR A 108 -4.09 28.10 -10.23
CA THR A 108 -4.28 26.65 -10.36
C THR A 108 -4.96 26.03 -9.14
N HIS A 109 -5.05 26.78 -8.03
CA HIS A 109 -5.49 26.33 -6.71
C HIS A 109 -4.68 25.16 -6.15
N THR A 110 -3.41 25.07 -6.53
CA THR A 110 -2.47 24.02 -6.10
C THR A 110 -1.22 24.62 -5.49
N MET A 111 -0.40 23.80 -4.85
CA MET A 111 0.97 24.17 -4.52
C MET A 111 1.86 24.30 -5.77
N ASP A 112 2.94 25.06 -5.65
CA ASP A 112 4.01 25.22 -6.64
C ASP A 112 5.04 24.06 -6.64
N LEU A 113 4.57 22.87 -6.30
CA LEU A 113 5.34 21.63 -6.24
C LEU A 113 4.54 20.49 -6.89
N ALA A 114 5.12 19.84 -7.89
CA ALA A 114 4.61 18.58 -8.41
C ALA A 114 5.07 17.44 -7.47
N ASP A 115 4.12 16.62 -7.02
CA ASP A 115 4.33 15.64 -5.95
C ASP A 115 4.42 14.20 -6.49
N VAL A 116 5.56 13.54 -6.27
CA VAL A 116 5.83 12.15 -6.69
C VAL A 116 4.80 11.19 -6.10
N GLY A 117 4.50 11.35 -4.81
CA GLY A 117 3.59 10.47 -4.10
C GLY A 117 2.18 10.53 -4.68
N LEU A 118 1.65 11.73 -4.90
CA LEU A 118 0.32 11.94 -5.49
C LEU A 118 0.21 11.35 -6.89
N ASN A 119 1.20 11.62 -7.76
CA ASN A 119 1.18 11.11 -9.13
C ASN A 119 1.34 9.57 -9.16
N ALA A 120 2.17 9.01 -8.27
CA ALA A 120 2.29 7.56 -8.12
C ALA A 120 0.99 6.93 -7.62
N LEU A 121 0.33 7.50 -6.61
CA LEU A 121 -0.94 6.98 -6.10
C LEU A 121 -2.08 7.10 -7.12
N HIS A 122 -2.13 8.18 -7.91
CA HIS A 122 -3.09 8.28 -9.00
C HIS A 122 -2.88 7.18 -10.06
N ALA A 123 -1.63 6.82 -10.36
CA ALA A 123 -1.32 5.69 -11.23
C ALA A 123 -1.74 4.34 -10.61
N VAL A 124 -1.52 4.12 -9.31
CA VAL A 124 -2.03 2.94 -8.59
C VAL A 124 -3.56 2.88 -8.66
N ASP A 125 -4.23 4.02 -8.52
CA ASP A 125 -5.69 4.12 -8.61
C ASP A 125 -6.19 3.78 -10.03
N SER A 126 -5.49 4.21 -11.10
CA SER A 126 -5.79 3.78 -12.48
C SER A 126 -5.70 2.26 -12.63
N GLU A 127 -4.64 1.63 -12.11
CA GLU A 127 -4.46 0.18 -12.19
C GLU A 127 -5.57 -0.58 -11.44
N ALA A 128 -5.84 -0.17 -10.20
CA ALA A 128 -6.87 -0.79 -9.38
C ALA A 128 -8.26 -0.65 -10.03
N LEU A 129 -8.60 0.53 -10.55
CA LEU A 129 -9.86 0.75 -11.27
C LEU A 129 -9.94 -0.07 -12.56
N ALA A 130 -8.83 -0.28 -13.27
CA ALA A 130 -8.83 -1.13 -14.46
C ALA A 130 -9.13 -2.59 -14.10
N LEU A 131 -8.52 -3.11 -13.02
CA LEU A 131 -8.77 -4.45 -12.50
C LEU A 131 -10.21 -4.64 -11.99
N ILE A 132 -10.79 -3.60 -11.40
CA ILE A 132 -12.20 -3.59 -11.00
C ILE A 132 -13.10 -3.54 -12.25
N ALA A 133 -12.78 -2.70 -13.24
CA ALA A 133 -13.52 -2.56 -14.47
C ALA A 133 -13.62 -3.89 -15.24
N ASP A 134 -12.52 -4.65 -15.34
CA ASP A 134 -12.55 -5.98 -15.96
C ASP A 134 -13.53 -6.92 -15.26
N ARG A 135 -13.51 -6.95 -13.92
CA ARG A 135 -14.40 -7.78 -13.08
C ARG A 135 -15.86 -7.36 -13.16
N LEU A 136 -16.10 -6.10 -13.50
CA LEU A 136 -17.43 -5.57 -13.79
C LEU A 136 -17.81 -5.66 -15.28
N ALA A 137 -16.99 -6.33 -16.11
CA ALA A 137 -17.17 -6.46 -17.56
C ALA A 137 -17.24 -5.11 -18.31
N ASN A 138 -16.53 -4.09 -17.83
CA ASN A 138 -16.42 -2.77 -18.43
C ASN A 138 -15.09 -2.60 -19.17
N ALA A 139 -14.91 -3.35 -20.25
CA ALA A 139 -13.66 -3.42 -21.01
C ALA A 139 -13.21 -2.05 -21.58
N GLY A 140 -14.16 -1.19 -21.98
CA GLY A 140 -13.85 0.14 -22.51
C GLY A 140 -13.18 1.04 -21.48
N THR A 141 -13.72 1.07 -20.26
CA THR A 141 -13.12 1.86 -19.18
C THR A 141 -11.81 1.25 -18.69
N ALA A 142 -11.72 -0.08 -18.64
CA ALA A 142 -10.47 -0.77 -18.32
C ALA A 142 -9.35 -0.43 -19.31
N ALA A 143 -9.64 -0.37 -20.62
CA ALA A 143 -8.68 0.02 -21.64
C ALA A 143 -8.23 1.49 -21.49
N ARG A 144 -9.16 2.41 -21.22
CA ARG A 144 -8.84 3.82 -20.92
C ARG A 144 -7.88 3.95 -19.75
N LEU A 145 -8.20 3.33 -18.62
CA LEU A 145 -7.41 3.43 -17.39
C LEU A 145 -6.00 2.83 -17.54
N ARG A 146 -5.86 1.73 -18.31
CA ARG A 146 -4.53 1.20 -18.66
C ARG A 146 -3.72 2.15 -19.54
N ALA A 147 -4.36 2.85 -20.47
CA ALA A 147 -3.69 3.86 -21.29
C ALA A 147 -3.25 5.07 -20.45
N GLU A 148 -4.08 5.49 -19.49
CA GLU A 148 -3.75 6.53 -18.51
C GLU A 148 -2.58 6.12 -17.61
N LEU A 149 -2.56 4.89 -17.10
CA LEU A 149 -1.43 4.34 -16.34
C LEU A 149 -0.12 4.39 -17.16
N ALA A 150 -0.16 3.98 -18.43
CA ALA A 150 1.01 4.02 -19.30
C ALA A 150 1.51 5.45 -19.56
N GLU A 151 0.61 6.43 -19.69
CA GLU A 151 0.96 7.85 -19.79
C GLU A 151 1.52 8.38 -18.47
N ALA A 152 0.91 8.04 -17.33
CA ALA A 152 1.40 8.41 -16.01
C ALA A 152 2.83 7.93 -15.78
N GLY A 153 3.16 6.69 -16.17
CA GLY A 153 4.53 6.17 -16.11
C GLY A 153 5.53 7.01 -16.92
N ARG A 154 5.18 7.38 -18.17
CA ARG A 154 6.02 8.27 -18.99
C ARG A 154 6.23 9.65 -18.37
N ARG A 155 5.14 10.26 -17.88
CA ARG A 155 5.19 11.58 -17.23
C ARG A 155 5.99 11.51 -15.93
N MET A 156 5.92 10.41 -15.20
CA MET A 156 6.67 10.23 -13.97
C MET A 156 8.18 10.22 -14.23
N ASP A 157 8.62 9.50 -15.26
CA ASP A 157 10.01 9.50 -15.70
C ASP A 157 10.47 10.86 -16.22
N GLU A 158 9.63 11.56 -16.98
CA GLU A 158 9.98 12.87 -17.55
C GLU A 158 10.13 13.98 -16.48
N VAL A 159 9.22 14.01 -15.50
CA VAL A 159 9.14 15.12 -14.54
C VAL A 159 9.97 14.89 -13.29
N PHE A 160 9.97 13.65 -12.77
CA PHE A 160 10.43 13.37 -11.40
C PHE A 160 11.70 12.52 -11.31
N TRP A 161 12.11 11.81 -12.37
CA TRP A 161 13.31 10.98 -12.31
C TRP A 161 14.58 11.86 -12.29
N ASP A 162 15.33 11.78 -11.19
CA ASP A 162 16.64 12.41 -11.06
C ASP A 162 17.72 11.35 -11.35
N GLU A 163 18.30 11.41 -12.55
CA GLU A 163 19.28 10.42 -13.00
C GLU A 163 20.55 10.42 -12.14
N ASP A 164 20.96 11.57 -11.60
CA ASP A 164 22.15 11.68 -10.77
C ASP A 164 21.88 11.09 -9.37
N ALA A 165 20.72 11.39 -8.79
CA ALA A 165 20.31 10.84 -7.49
C ALA A 165 19.94 9.35 -7.56
N GLY A 166 19.43 8.88 -8.70
CA GLY A 166 19.03 7.50 -8.93
C GLY A 166 17.68 7.09 -8.37
N HIS A 167 16.81 8.07 -8.14
CA HIS A 167 15.45 7.88 -7.66
C HIS A 167 14.55 9.03 -8.11
N TYR A 168 13.24 8.88 -7.91
CA TYR A 168 12.28 9.97 -8.13
C TYR A 168 12.38 11.04 -7.03
N ARG A 169 12.13 12.30 -7.38
CA ARG A 169 12.11 13.45 -6.47
C ARG A 169 10.98 14.40 -6.85
N ASN A 170 10.38 15.06 -5.85
CA ASN A 170 9.40 16.12 -6.12
C ASN A 170 10.03 17.22 -6.99
N ARG A 171 9.19 17.90 -7.79
CA ARG A 171 9.65 18.90 -8.76
C ARG A 171 9.01 20.25 -8.50
N ARG A 172 9.82 21.26 -8.17
CA ARG A 172 9.36 22.64 -7.93
C ARG A 172 9.00 23.33 -9.24
N ALA A 173 8.17 24.37 -9.17
CA ALA A 173 7.69 25.10 -10.34
C ALA A 173 8.83 25.75 -11.17
N ASP A 174 9.94 26.11 -10.51
CA ASP A 174 11.14 26.64 -11.17
C ASP A 174 11.98 25.58 -11.92
N GLY A 175 11.56 24.31 -11.83
CA GLY A 175 12.23 23.19 -12.47
C GLY A 175 13.38 22.60 -11.66
N THR A 176 13.59 22.98 -10.40
CA THR A 176 14.54 22.31 -9.50
C THR A 176 13.92 21.05 -8.87
N PHE A 177 14.77 20.06 -8.56
CA PHE A 177 14.37 18.92 -7.75
C PHE A 177 14.34 19.30 -6.28
N ASP A 178 13.29 18.89 -5.58
CA ASP A 178 13.17 19.12 -4.15
C ASP A 178 14.16 18.30 -3.34
N VAL A 179 14.68 18.88 -2.26
CA VAL A 179 15.73 18.29 -1.42
C VAL A 179 15.20 17.29 -0.40
N HIS A 180 13.92 17.37 -0.06
CA HIS A 180 13.33 16.54 0.99
C HIS A 180 13.05 15.14 0.46
N LEU A 181 13.44 14.12 1.22
CA LEU A 181 13.23 12.73 0.89
C LEU A 181 12.29 12.10 1.92
N ALA A 182 11.27 11.41 1.45
CA ALA A 182 10.26 10.75 2.27
C ALA A 182 9.90 9.39 1.68
N PRO A 183 9.21 8.50 2.42
CA PRO A 183 8.73 7.22 1.90
C PRO A 183 7.89 7.35 0.61
N THR A 184 7.29 8.52 0.38
CA THR A 184 6.52 8.83 -0.84
C THR A 184 7.35 8.69 -2.13
N MET A 185 8.67 8.85 -2.06
CA MET A 185 9.57 8.65 -3.21
C MET A 185 9.63 7.18 -3.69
N LEU A 186 9.24 6.24 -2.83
CA LEU A 186 9.21 4.80 -3.12
C LEU A 186 7.83 4.33 -3.60
N TRP A 187 6.78 5.15 -3.51
CA TRP A 187 5.44 4.79 -4.00
C TRP A 187 5.33 4.52 -5.51
N PRO A 188 6.20 5.03 -6.41
CA PRO A 188 6.23 4.61 -7.81
C PRO A 188 6.43 3.09 -7.99
N LEU A 189 7.03 2.39 -7.02
CA LEU A 189 7.13 0.92 -7.02
C LEU A 189 5.75 0.26 -7.01
N LEU A 190 4.80 0.84 -6.26
CA LEU A 190 3.46 0.26 -6.15
C LEU A 190 2.72 0.28 -7.49
N ALA A 191 2.97 1.27 -8.34
CA ALA A 191 2.42 1.35 -9.70
C ALA A 191 3.26 0.59 -10.75
N ARG A 192 4.34 -0.11 -10.35
CA ARG A 192 5.31 -0.76 -11.25
C ARG A 192 5.90 0.18 -12.31
N ILE A 193 6.12 1.45 -11.95
CA ILE A 193 6.59 2.47 -12.89
C ILE A 193 8.07 2.26 -13.27
N PRO A 194 9.04 2.23 -12.33
CA PRO A 194 10.42 1.99 -12.71
C PRO A 194 10.61 0.57 -13.25
N ASP A 195 11.55 0.38 -14.17
CA ASP A 195 12.00 -0.96 -14.53
C ASP A 195 12.70 -1.65 -13.32
N PRO A 196 12.94 -2.97 -13.36
CA PRO A 196 13.56 -3.68 -12.24
C PRO A 196 14.95 -3.16 -11.81
N ASP A 197 15.73 -2.60 -12.72
CA ASP A 197 17.07 -2.08 -12.42
C ASP A 197 16.98 -0.72 -11.73
N ARG A 198 16.13 0.18 -12.23
CA ARG A 198 15.79 1.45 -11.56
C ARG A 198 15.14 1.23 -10.21
N ALA A 199 14.25 0.25 -10.08
CA ALA A 199 13.62 -0.09 -8.82
C ALA A 199 14.66 -0.53 -7.78
N ARG A 200 15.60 -1.41 -8.15
CA ARG A 200 16.72 -1.81 -7.28
C ARG A 200 17.60 -0.62 -6.90
N ARG A 201 18.01 0.20 -7.87
CA ARG A 201 18.81 1.41 -7.61
C ARG A 201 18.11 2.37 -6.64
N MET A 202 16.84 2.64 -6.85
CA MET A 202 16.05 3.52 -5.99
C MET A 202 15.97 2.96 -4.55
N VAL A 203 15.74 1.66 -4.40
CA VAL A 203 15.69 1.01 -3.09
C VAL A 203 17.05 1.05 -2.40
N ASP A 204 18.13 0.73 -3.11
CA ASP A 204 19.49 0.71 -2.55
C ASP A 204 19.98 2.11 -2.15
N THR A 205 19.55 3.16 -2.86
CA THR A 205 19.88 4.55 -2.52
C THR A 205 19.05 5.08 -1.34
N LEU A 206 17.73 4.85 -1.35
CA LEU A 206 16.82 5.46 -0.36
C LEU A 206 16.71 4.69 0.96
N LEU A 207 16.85 3.36 0.94
CA LEU A 207 16.74 2.51 2.13
C LEU A 207 18.09 2.24 2.81
N VAL A 208 19.01 3.21 2.76
CA VAL A 208 20.21 3.22 3.61
C VAL A 208 19.86 3.73 5.02
N PRO A 209 20.61 3.32 6.07
CA PRO A 209 20.32 3.70 7.45
C PRO A 209 20.18 5.20 7.71
N GLU A 210 21.02 6.00 7.04
CA GLU A 210 21.10 7.46 7.19
C GLU A 210 19.91 8.19 6.54
N LEU A 211 19.15 7.50 5.69
CA LEU A 211 17.95 8.02 5.04
C LEU A 211 16.71 7.34 5.62
N LEU A 212 16.11 6.41 4.86
CA LEU A 212 14.84 5.77 5.21
C LEU A 212 15.00 4.34 5.74
N GLY A 213 16.20 3.75 5.73
CA GLY A 213 16.42 2.32 6.01
C GLY A 213 16.84 1.95 7.43
N GLY A 214 17.10 2.90 8.32
CA GLY A 214 17.57 2.63 9.69
C GLY A 214 16.56 1.84 10.53
N SER A 215 16.86 1.57 11.80
CA SER A 215 15.96 0.78 12.66
C SER A 215 15.29 1.65 13.73
N PRO A 216 13.95 1.79 13.75
CA PRO A 216 12.96 1.22 12.81
C PRO A 216 12.94 1.89 11.43
N PRO A 217 12.58 1.19 10.34
CA PRO A 217 12.68 1.75 8.99
C PRO A 217 11.49 2.65 8.64
N LEU A 218 11.64 3.37 7.53
CA LEU A 218 10.62 4.22 6.90
C LEU A 218 10.05 5.32 7.83
N PRO A 219 10.92 6.19 8.40
CA PRO A 219 10.46 7.43 9.00
C PRO A 219 9.72 8.29 7.95
N SER A 220 8.78 9.13 8.39
CA SER A 220 7.98 10.00 7.51
C SER A 220 8.79 10.97 6.65
N VAL A 221 10.04 11.25 7.05
CA VAL A 221 11.04 11.99 6.28
C VAL A 221 12.41 11.38 6.58
N SER A 222 13.35 11.52 5.65
CA SER A 222 14.73 11.06 5.78
C SER A 222 15.36 11.55 7.08
N ARG A 223 16.14 10.69 7.75
CA ARG A 223 16.89 11.07 8.96
C ARG A 223 17.94 12.16 8.70
N SER A 224 18.43 12.26 7.47
CA SER A 224 19.36 13.30 7.05
C SER A 224 18.69 14.63 6.73
N ASP A 225 17.35 14.70 6.74
CA ASP A 225 16.61 15.90 6.38
C ASP A 225 16.78 16.99 7.45
N PRO A 226 17.04 18.26 7.09
CA PRO A 226 17.14 19.36 8.06
C PRO A 226 15.87 19.54 8.93
N GLY A 227 14.71 19.14 8.40
CA GLY A 227 13.43 19.18 9.10
C GLY A 227 13.13 17.96 9.97
N TYR A 228 14.00 16.93 9.99
CA TYR A 228 13.83 15.74 10.81
C TYR A 228 13.95 16.08 12.31
N ASN A 229 12.90 15.82 13.08
CA ASN A 229 12.88 16.10 14.51
C ASN A 229 12.04 15.10 15.33
N ARG A 230 11.64 13.97 14.73
CA ARG A 230 10.86 12.89 15.39
C ARG A 230 9.46 13.34 15.86
N HIS A 231 8.97 14.46 15.36
CA HIS A 231 7.60 14.90 15.58
C HIS A 231 6.72 14.50 14.40
N TYR A 232 5.56 13.88 14.61
CA TYR A 232 4.49 13.72 13.62
C TYR A 232 4.98 13.32 12.19
N CYS A 233 4.80 14.16 11.15
CA CYS A 233 5.27 13.87 9.78
C CYS A 233 6.72 14.34 9.50
N ARG A 234 7.49 14.63 10.55
CA ARG A 234 8.91 15.03 10.56
C ARG A 234 9.83 13.98 11.18
N GLY A 235 9.47 12.72 11.08
CA GLY A 235 10.40 11.64 11.42
C GLY A 235 9.76 10.37 11.94
N ARG A 236 8.54 10.41 12.50
CA ARG A 236 7.90 9.19 13.01
C ARG A 236 7.51 8.22 11.90
N VAL A 237 7.35 6.96 12.25
CA VAL A 237 6.92 5.89 11.34
C VAL A 237 5.40 5.86 11.25
N TRP A 238 4.88 5.79 10.03
CA TRP A 238 3.43 5.79 9.77
C TRP A 238 3.02 4.50 9.10
N GLY A 239 2.01 3.82 9.68
CA GLY A 239 1.44 2.58 9.14
C GLY A 239 1.10 2.68 7.64
N PRO A 240 0.35 3.71 7.19
CA PRO A 240 0.04 3.90 5.77
C PRO A 240 1.27 4.01 4.86
N HIS A 241 2.30 4.75 5.27
CA HIS A 241 3.50 4.94 4.44
C HIS A 241 4.28 3.63 4.31
N ALA A 242 4.51 2.97 5.44
CA ALA A 242 5.19 1.69 5.49
C ALA A 242 4.46 0.64 4.64
N PHE A 243 3.12 0.59 4.76
CA PHE A 243 2.28 -0.31 3.99
C PHE A 243 2.46 -0.10 2.48
N LEU A 244 2.32 1.14 2.00
CA LEU A 244 2.43 1.43 0.56
C LEU A 244 3.83 1.13 0.00
N VAL A 245 4.89 1.41 0.77
CA VAL A 245 6.27 1.07 0.36
C VAL A 245 6.46 -0.44 0.30
N VAL A 246 6.07 -1.18 1.34
CA VAL A 246 6.24 -2.65 1.38
C VAL A 246 5.43 -3.33 0.27
N GLU A 247 4.21 -2.88 0.01
CA GLU A 247 3.40 -3.36 -1.12
C GLU A 247 4.08 -3.10 -2.46
N GLY A 248 4.76 -1.96 -2.61
CA GLY A 248 5.59 -1.66 -3.78
C GLY A 248 6.79 -2.60 -3.91
N LEU A 249 7.55 -2.82 -2.84
CA LEU A 249 8.71 -3.73 -2.83
C LEU A 249 8.30 -5.16 -3.22
N ARG A 250 7.14 -5.63 -2.74
CA ARG A 250 6.59 -6.96 -3.08
C ARG A 250 6.32 -7.11 -4.58
N ARG A 251 6.00 -6.03 -5.30
CA ARG A 251 5.80 -6.09 -6.76
C ARG A 251 7.09 -6.35 -7.54
N TYR A 252 8.24 -6.09 -6.94
CA TYR A 252 9.57 -6.35 -7.52
C TYR A 252 10.27 -7.56 -6.90
N GLU A 253 9.54 -8.42 -6.19
CA GLU A 253 10.07 -9.68 -5.61
C GLU A 253 11.27 -9.46 -4.68
N MET A 254 11.31 -8.31 -4.00
CA MET A 254 12.38 -7.95 -3.05
C MET A 254 12.14 -8.61 -1.68
N ASP A 255 11.93 -9.93 -1.67
CA ASP A 255 11.45 -10.72 -0.53
C ASP A 255 12.29 -10.52 0.74
N ASP A 256 13.63 -10.48 0.61
CA ASP A 256 14.51 -10.31 1.77
C ASP A 256 14.41 -8.93 2.41
N ARG A 257 14.30 -7.88 1.58
CA ARG A 257 14.12 -6.51 2.07
C ARG A 257 12.75 -6.34 2.72
N VAL A 258 11.71 -6.90 2.10
CA VAL A 258 10.35 -6.92 2.65
C VAL A 258 10.34 -7.58 4.02
N ARG A 259 10.92 -8.78 4.15
CA ARG A 259 10.95 -9.51 5.43
C ARG A 259 11.66 -8.73 6.52
N GLN A 260 12.83 -8.15 6.21
CA GLN A 260 13.57 -7.32 7.17
C GLN A 260 12.71 -6.14 7.66
N ILE A 261 12.13 -5.37 6.74
CA ILE A 261 11.32 -4.20 7.10
C ILE A 261 10.09 -4.63 7.91
N VAL A 262 9.38 -5.67 7.48
CA VAL A 262 8.18 -6.16 8.16
C VAL A 262 8.49 -6.69 9.56
N ASP A 263 9.62 -7.37 9.76
CA ASP A 263 10.04 -7.83 11.08
C ASP A 263 10.33 -6.67 12.04
N GLU A 264 11.03 -5.63 11.57
CA GLU A 264 11.31 -4.43 12.38
C GLU A 264 10.02 -3.66 12.72
N LEU A 265 9.11 -3.51 11.75
CA LEU A 265 7.82 -2.85 11.96
C LEU A 265 6.88 -3.64 12.87
N LEU A 266 6.89 -4.98 12.79
CA LEU A 266 6.15 -5.82 13.71
C LEU A 266 6.73 -5.73 15.12
N ALA A 267 8.06 -5.66 15.26
CA ALA A 267 8.71 -5.56 16.56
C ALA A 267 8.28 -4.29 17.30
N ILE A 268 8.25 -3.12 16.63
CA ILE A 268 7.77 -1.88 17.26
C ILE A 268 6.27 -1.95 17.56
N PHE A 269 5.45 -2.51 16.67
CA PHE A 269 4.02 -2.69 16.93
C PHE A 269 3.78 -3.55 18.18
N ARG A 270 4.50 -4.68 18.30
CA ARG A 270 4.37 -5.60 19.43
C ARG A 270 4.87 -5.00 20.73
N LEU A 271 5.98 -4.26 20.69
CA LEU A 271 6.50 -3.58 21.88
C LEU A 271 5.41 -2.69 22.50
N GLU A 272 4.80 -1.84 21.67
CA GLU A 272 3.75 -0.91 22.08
C GLU A 272 2.47 -1.62 22.53
N TRP A 273 2.07 -2.68 21.81
CA TRP A 273 0.92 -3.48 22.20
C TRP A 273 1.12 -4.23 23.52
N GLU A 274 2.26 -4.89 23.69
CA GLU A 274 2.54 -5.75 24.85
C GLU A 274 2.80 -4.93 26.12
N GLN A 275 3.43 -3.77 26.01
CA GLN A 275 3.73 -2.91 27.17
C GLN A 275 2.59 -1.96 27.50
N HIS A 276 1.86 -1.49 26.50
CA HIS A 276 0.93 -0.36 26.66
C HIS A 276 -0.49 -0.63 26.14
N SER A 277 -0.74 -1.78 25.48
CA SER A 277 -2.03 -2.09 24.84
C SER A 277 -2.48 -1.02 23.84
N HIS A 278 -1.51 -0.36 23.19
CA HIS A 278 -1.73 0.80 22.33
C HIS A 278 -1.47 0.43 20.86
N VAL A 279 -2.43 0.77 19.99
CA VAL A 279 -2.22 0.86 18.54
C VAL A 279 -2.11 2.33 18.15
N HIS A 280 -0.88 2.80 17.94
CA HIS A 280 -0.60 4.21 17.71
C HIS A 280 -1.00 4.70 16.32
N GLU A 281 -1.28 6.00 16.21
CA GLU A 281 -1.41 6.70 14.93
C GLU A 281 -0.10 6.70 14.14
N ASN A 282 1.01 6.90 14.84
CA ASN A 282 2.38 6.88 14.36
C ASN A 282 3.32 6.30 15.44
N TYR A 283 4.39 5.64 15.03
CA TYR A 283 5.33 4.93 15.91
C TYR A 283 6.67 5.66 15.95
N PHE A 284 7.45 5.41 17.01
CA PHE A 284 8.79 5.97 17.14
C PHE A 284 9.68 5.58 15.96
N SER A 285 10.60 6.48 15.60
CA SER A 285 11.65 6.22 14.59
C SER A 285 13.05 6.06 15.19
N ASP A 286 13.12 6.15 16.52
CA ASP A 286 14.29 5.88 17.36
C ASP A 286 13.79 5.17 18.64
N PRO A 287 14.33 4.00 19.03
CA PRO A 287 13.88 3.28 20.22
C PRO A 287 14.02 4.04 21.54
N GLU A 288 14.80 5.12 21.58
CA GLU A 288 14.92 6.00 22.75
C GLU A 288 13.83 7.09 22.82
N GLU A 289 12.98 7.21 21.79
CA GLU A 289 11.88 8.17 21.75
C GLU A 289 10.72 7.76 22.68
N ASP A 290 10.33 8.67 23.56
CA ASP A 290 9.07 8.53 24.30
C ASP A 290 7.88 9.02 23.47
N ILE A 291 7.06 8.06 23.02
CA ILE A 291 5.82 8.33 22.28
C ILE A 291 4.56 8.34 23.16
N HIS A 292 4.71 8.40 24.49
CA HIS A 292 3.63 8.31 25.48
C HIS A 292 3.38 9.60 26.28
N PRO A 293 2.89 10.68 25.64
CA PRO A 293 2.05 11.67 26.32
C PRO A 293 0.85 12.14 25.46
N PHE A 294 -0.08 12.95 26.01
CA PHE A 294 -1.11 13.67 25.20
C PHE A 294 -0.50 14.49 24.04
N ALA A 295 0.77 14.87 24.16
CA ALA A 295 1.53 15.58 23.13
C ALA A 295 1.93 14.71 21.92
N ALA A 296 1.82 13.38 22.00
CA ALA A 296 2.17 12.48 20.90
C ALA A 296 1.20 12.54 19.72
N ARG A 297 0.02 13.20 19.86
CA ARG A 297 -1.04 13.24 18.84
C ARG A 297 -1.25 11.85 18.22
N SER A 298 -1.68 10.92 19.07
CA SER A 298 -1.91 9.52 18.72
C SER A 298 -3.09 9.03 19.55
N ASP A 299 -4.14 8.53 18.88
CA ASP A 299 -5.25 7.88 19.56
C ASP A 299 -4.83 6.50 20.10
N PHE A 300 -5.49 6.03 21.16
CA PHE A 300 -5.15 4.76 21.82
C PHE A 300 -5.34 3.52 20.93
N LEU A 301 -6.32 3.59 20.02
CA LEU A 301 -6.65 2.52 19.07
C LEU A 301 -6.88 3.13 17.68
N MET A 302 -5.79 3.50 17.00
CA MET A 302 -5.88 4.06 15.65
C MET A 302 -5.98 2.97 14.59
N GLY A 303 -7.02 3.04 13.75
CA GLY A 303 -7.32 2.02 12.73
C GLY A 303 -6.15 1.74 11.79
N TRP A 304 -5.49 2.77 11.26
CA TRP A 304 -4.36 2.59 10.33
C TRP A 304 -3.05 2.18 11.00
N GLY A 305 -2.93 2.32 12.34
CA GLY A 305 -1.74 1.85 13.07
C GLY A 305 -1.55 0.34 12.93
N ASN A 306 -2.67 -0.38 12.82
CA ASN A 306 -2.72 -1.82 12.57
C ASN A 306 -2.08 -2.25 11.25
N LEU A 307 -1.80 -1.33 10.32
CA LEU A 307 -1.16 -1.68 9.05
C LEU A 307 0.24 -2.29 9.25
N LEU A 308 0.96 -1.96 10.33
CA LEU A 308 2.24 -2.61 10.65
C LEU A 308 2.06 -4.10 10.94
N ALA A 309 1.07 -4.47 11.75
CA ALA A 309 0.73 -5.86 12.02
C ALA A 309 0.14 -6.55 10.78
N TYR A 310 -0.67 -5.86 9.98
CA TYR A 310 -1.25 -6.39 8.75
C TYR A 310 -0.17 -6.78 7.73
N LEU A 311 0.91 -6.01 7.61
CA LEU A 311 2.05 -6.39 6.77
C LEU A 311 2.65 -7.74 7.16
N ALA A 312 2.77 -8.02 8.45
CA ALA A 312 3.24 -9.31 8.96
C ALA A 312 2.23 -10.44 8.73
N MET A 313 0.92 -10.16 8.84
CA MET A 313 -0.12 -11.13 8.46
C MET A 313 0.01 -11.53 6.98
N GLN A 314 0.33 -10.57 6.11
CA GLN A 314 0.54 -10.83 4.68
C GLN A 314 1.78 -11.69 4.36
N GLU A 315 2.76 -11.77 5.26
CA GLU A 315 3.87 -12.72 5.11
C GLU A 315 3.39 -14.17 5.23
N LEU A 316 2.35 -14.41 6.05
CA LEU A 316 1.70 -15.70 6.22
C LEU A 316 0.64 -15.97 5.13
N VAL A 317 -0.24 -14.99 4.90
CA VAL A 317 -1.38 -15.11 3.98
C VAL A 317 -1.79 -13.77 3.38
N ASP A 318 -1.84 -13.71 2.05
CA ASP A 318 -2.06 -12.46 1.32
C ASP A 318 -2.96 -12.66 0.10
N ALA A 319 -4.09 -11.95 0.04
CA ALA A 319 -5.02 -12.02 -1.08
C ALA A 319 -4.56 -11.08 -2.21
N ARG A 320 -4.26 -11.63 -3.38
CA ARG A 320 -3.72 -10.88 -4.54
C ARG A 320 -4.63 -10.98 -5.77
N PRO A 321 -4.44 -10.09 -6.77
CA PRO A 321 -5.22 -10.15 -8.01
C PRO A 321 -5.16 -11.50 -8.73
N GLY A 322 -4.02 -12.20 -8.67
CA GLY A 322 -3.81 -13.53 -9.28
C GLY A 322 -4.32 -14.71 -8.45
N GLY A 323 -4.63 -14.50 -7.16
CA GLY A 323 -4.99 -15.55 -6.21
C GLY A 323 -4.40 -15.28 -4.83
N TRP A 324 -4.63 -16.17 -3.89
CA TRP A 324 -4.02 -16.07 -2.56
C TRP A 324 -2.57 -16.53 -2.60
N ARG A 325 -1.72 -15.86 -1.82
CA ARG A 325 -0.40 -16.36 -1.45
C ARG A 325 -0.47 -16.93 -0.04
N PHE A 326 0.13 -18.10 0.15
CA PHE A 326 0.39 -18.70 1.46
C PHE A 326 1.88 -19.00 1.58
N ALA A 327 2.51 -18.60 2.68
CA ALA A 327 3.91 -18.90 2.94
C ALA A 327 4.19 -19.09 4.43
N HIS A 328 5.18 -19.92 4.75
CA HIS A 328 5.66 -20.05 6.11
C HIS A 328 6.58 -18.86 6.45
N PRO A 329 6.32 -18.06 7.51
CA PRO A 329 7.10 -16.86 7.82
C PRO A 329 8.41 -17.17 8.56
N GLY A 330 8.91 -18.41 8.48
CA GLY A 330 10.12 -18.87 9.19
C GLY A 330 10.00 -19.02 10.72
N ARG A 331 8.84 -18.73 11.30
CA ARG A 331 8.56 -18.85 12.74
C ARG A 331 7.11 -19.30 13.00
N PRO A 332 6.79 -19.83 14.19
CA PRO A 332 5.41 -20.14 14.53
C PRO A 332 4.51 -18.91 14.41
N ALA A 333 3.41 -19.04 13.67
CA ALA A 333 2.44 -17.99 13.44
C ALA A 333 1.09 -18.59 13.07
N GLU A 334 0.00 -17.95 13.46
CA GLU A 334 -1.33 -18.38 13.06
C GLU A 334 -2.26 -17.18 12.81
N LEU A 335 -3.15 -17.36 11.83
CA LEU A 335 -4.28 -16.49 11.57
C LEU A 335 -5.49 -17.38 11.36
N THR A 336 -6.39 -17.40 12.33
CA THR A 336 -7.53 -18.32 12.35
C THR A 336 -8.84 -17.59 12.19
N ASN A 337 -9.84 -18.28 11.61
CA ASN A 337 -11.20 -17.78 11.47
C ASN A 337 -11.35 -16.49 10.62
N LEU A 338 -10.52 -16.32 9.59
CA LEU A 338 -10.77 -15.29 8.57
C LEU A 338 -12.07 -15.61 7.84
N VAL A 339 -13.04 -14.70 7.93
CA VAL A 339 -14.37 -14.90 7.35
C VAL A 339 -14.32 -14.59 5.86
N LEU A 340 -14.54 -15.61 5.05
CA LEU A 340 -14.79 -15.51 3.61
C LEU A 340 -16.28 -15.76 3.34
N THR A 341 -16.74 -15.44 2.14
CA THR A 341 -18.11 -15.75 1.69
C THR A 341 -18.40 -17.26 1.73
N GLU A 342 -17.36 -18.09 1.52
CA GLU A 342 -17.47 -19.54 1.39
C GLU A 342 -17.07 -20.33 2.66
N GLY A 343 -16.70 -19.66 3.75
CA GLY A 343 -16.32 -20.32 5.00
C GLY A 343 -15.27 -19.56 5.80
N LYS A 344 -14.73 -20.21 6.85
CA LYS A 344 -13.68 -19.65 7.70
C LYS A 344 -12.31 -20.20 7.32
N LEU A 345 -11.47 -19.35 6.76
CA LEU A 345 -10.09 -19.66 6.41
C LEU A 345 -9.21 -19.58 7.67
N SER A 346 -8.36 -20.58 7.88
CA SER A 346 -7.32 -20.57 8.91
C SER A 346 -5.99 -21.00 8.33
N VAL A 347 -4.92 -20.27 8.68
CA VAL A 347 -3.56 -20.53 8.24
C VAL A 347 -2.68 -20.66 9.48
N VAL A 348 -2.01 -21.81 9.63
CA VAL A 348 -1.17 -22.14 10.78
C VAL A 348 0.22 -22.53 10.27
N ALA A 349 1.24 -21.84 10.73
CA ALA A 349 2.65 -22.11 10.47
C ALA A 349 3.27 -22.70 11.75
N ALA A 350 3.70 -23.96 11.67
CA ALA A 350 4.40 -24.68 12.73
C ALA A 350 5.58 -25.47 12.13
N ASP A 351 5.60 -26.80 12.22
CA ASP A 351 6.58 -27.62 11.46
C ASP A 351 6.28 -27.59 9.95
N ARG A 352 5.03 -27.29 9.59
CA ARG A 352 4.50 -27.17 8.23
C ARG A 352 3.54 -25.99 8.17
N LEU A 353 3.23 -25.56 6.95
CA LEU A 353 2.20 -24.56 6.65
C LEU A 353 0.89 -25.28 6.33
N LEU A 354 -0.07 -25.19 7.25
CA LEU A 354 -1.41 -25.77 7.12
C LEU A 354 -2.43 -24.68 6.82
N VAL A 355 -3.18 -24.83 5.74
CA VAL A 355 -4.31 -23.97 5.35
C VAL A 355 -5.59 -24.80 5.39
N THR A 356 -6.61 -24.30 6.08
CA THR A 356 -7.91 -24.96 6.19
C THR A 356 -9.06 -24.01 5.92
N LEU A 357 -10.17 -24.55 5.42
CA LEU A 357 -11.46 -23.86 5.28
C LEU A 357 -12.51 -24.65 6.04
N ASP A 358 -13.09 -24.05 7.08
CA ASP A 358 -14.01 -24.74 8.02
C ASP A 358 -13.44 -26.07 8.56
N GLY A 359 -12.12 -26.11 8.77
CA GLY A 359 -11.39 -27.28 9.26
C GLY A 359 -11.02 -28.31 8.18
N ALA A 360 -11.53 -28.20 6.95
CA ALA A 360 -11.10 -29.03 5.83
C ALA A 360 -9.75 -28.55 5.29
N VAL A 361 -8.81 -29.46 5.06
CA VAL A 361 -7.46 -29.14 4.55
C VAL A 361 -7.55 -28.64 3.11
N LEU A 362 -7.07 -27.41 2.88
CA LEU A 362 -6.85 -26.85 1.55
C LEU A 362 -5.41 -27.05 1.09
N LEU A 363 -4.45 -26.81 1.99
CA LEU A 363 -3.02 -26.95 1.70
C LEU A 363 -2.30 -27.47 2.95
N ASP A 364 -1.34 -28.35 2.74
CA ASP A 364 -0.34 -28.73 3.72
C ASP A 364 1.04 -28.77 3.03
N ALA A 365 1.85 -27.74 3.28
CA ALA A 365 3.13 -27.50 2.61
C ALA A 365 4.30 -27.46 3.60
N PRO A 366 5.51 -27.89 3.21
CA PRO A 366 6.69 -27.68 4.02
C PRO A 366 7.07 -26.18 4.06
N PRO A 367 7.82 -25.72 5.07
CA PRO A 367 8.16 -24.29 5.24
C PRO A 367 8.86 -23.64 4.04
N GLU A 368 9.58 -24.43 3.25
CA GLU A 368 10.35 -23.97 2.09
C GLU A 368 9.50 -23.72 0.84
N VAL A 369 8.23 -24.14 0.84
CA VAL A 369 7.33 -23.95 -0.30
C VAL A 369 6.42 -22.75 -0.07
N VAL A 370 6.51 -21.79 -0.98
CA VAL A 370 5.55 -20.68 -1.12
C VAL A 370 4.49 -21.09 -2.13
N VAL A 371 3.22 -20.99 -1.75
CA VAL A 371 2.09 -21.19 -2.64
C VAL A 371 1.63 -19.83 -3.15
N GLU A 372 1.69 -19.62 -4.45
CA GLU A 372 1.30 -18.38 -5.14
C GLU A 372 0.09 -18.63 -6.04
N ASP A 373 -0.63 -17.56 -6.39
CA ASP A 373 -1.78 -17.61 -7.30
C ASP A 373 -2.82 -18.70 -6.95
N TYR A 374 -2.99 -19.00 -5.66
CA TYR A 374 -3.93 -20.00 -5.21
C TYR A 374 -5.36 -19.52 -5.45
N THR A 375 -6.10 -20.25 -6.27
CA THR A 375 -7.52 -20.03 -6.52
C THR A 375 -8.27 -21.33 -6.39
N ARG A 376 -9.50 -21.22 -5.87
CA ARG A 376 -10.39 -22.37 -5.69
C ARG A 376 -11.80 -22.03 -6.17
N THR A 377 -12.35 -22.89 -7.01
CA THR A 377 -13.75 -22.87 -7.45
C THR A 377 -14.48 -24.10 -6.91
N ALA A 378 -15.74 -24.30 -7.32
CA ALA A 378 -16.50 -25.51 -6.99
C ALA A 378 -15.91 -26.78 -7.61
N ASP A 379 -15.18 -26.65 -8.73
CA ASP A 379 -14.76 -27.78 -9.57
C ASP A 379 -13.24 -27.86 -9.76
N SER A 380 -12.49 -26.79 -9.42
CA SER A 380 -11.04 -26.77 -9.61
C SER A 380 -10.26 -26.03 -8.52
N VAL A 381 -8.98 -26.37 -8.41
CA VAL A 381 -7.95 -25.62 -7.67
C VAL A 381 -6.79 -25.35 -8.61
N ARG A 382 -6.30 -24.11 -8.59
CA ARG A 382 -5.07 -23.71 -9.29
C ARG A 382 -4.12 -23.05 -8.32
N ALA A 383 -2.83 -23.29 -8.50
CA ALA A 383 -1.77 -22.65 -7.73
C ALA A 383 -0.44 -22.71 -8.47
N VAL A 384 0.53 -21.92 -8.02
CA VAL A 384 1.95 -22.05 -8.38
C VAL A 384 2.73 -22.36 -7.12
N LEU A 385 3.40 -23.51 -7.09
CA LEU A 385 4.28 -23.88 -5.99
C LEU A 385 5.70 -23.37 -6.30
N ARG A 386 6.27 -22.56 -5.41
CA ARG A 386 7.65 -22.08 -5.50
C ARG A 386 8.47 -22.68 -4.36
N GLY A 387 9.54 -23.41 -4.68
CA GLY A 387 10.40 -24.08 -3.71
C GLY A 387 10.56 -25.57 -4.02
N SER A 388 10.90 -26.36 -3.01
CA SER A 388 11.11 -27.80 -3.16
C SER A 388 10.46 -28.56 -2.01
N GLY A 389 9.65 -29.58 -2.32
CA GLY A 389 9.04 -30.45 -1.30
C GLY A 389 7.69 -31.03 -1.72
N ARG A 390 7.09 -31.83 -0.84
CA ARG A 390 5.77 -32.44 -1.07
C ARG A 390 4.66 -31.63 -0.43
N VAL A 391 3.70 -31.22 -1.24
CA VAL A 391 2.53 -30.42 -0.84
C VAL A 391 1.28 -31.27 -0.99
N LEU A 392 0.44 -31.34 0.04
CA LEU A 392 -0.91 -31.86 -0.09
C LEU A 392 -1.85 -30.72 -0.47
N ILE A 393 -2.63 -30.89 -1.53
CA ILE A 393 -3.60 -29.90 -1.99
C ILE A 393 -4.99 -30.53 -1.91
N GLY A 394 -5.89 -29.87 -1.18
CA GLY A 394 -7.29 -30.26 -1.08
C GLY A 394 -8.01 -30.03 -2.40
N VAL A 395 -8.68 -31.05 -2.92
CA VAL A 395 -9.45 -30.95 -4.16
C VAL A 395 -10.93 -30.67 -3.88
N PRO A 396 -11.62 -29.93 -4.75
CA PRO A 396 -13.07 -29.79 -4.65
C PRO A 396 -13.76 -31.15 -4.74
N GLY A 397 -14.83 -31.36 -3.98
CA GLY A 397 -15.46 -32.68 -3.84
C GLY A 397 -14.87 -33.59 -2.76
N GLY A 398 -13.69 -33.25 -2.22
CA GLY A 398 -13.09 -33.88 -1.04
C GLY A 398 -11.84 -34.70 -1.31
N GLY A 399 -11.02 -34.91 -0.27
CA GLY A 399 -9.72 -35.58 -0.35
C GLY A 399 -8.57 -34.60 -0.62
N THR A 400 -7.36 -35.14 -0.70
CA THR A 400 -6.14 -34.39 -0.99
C THR A 400 -5.31 -35.12 -2.04
N VAL A 401 -4.58 -34.34 -2.84
CA VAL A 401 -3.61 -34.84 -3.84
C VAL A 401 -2.23 -34.39 -3.40
N GLU A 402 -1.28 -35.33 -3.36
CA GLU A 402 0.14 -35.00 -3.14
C GLU A 402 0.78 -34.54 -4.45
N VAL A 403 1.39 -33.36 -4.43
CA VAL A 403 2.12 -32.78 -5.55
C VAL A 403 3.56 -32.50 -5.12
N ALA A 404 4.52 -32.90 -5.95
CA ALA A 404 5.92 -32.53 -5.76
C ALA A 404 6.18 -31.13 -6.36
N ALA A 405 6.63 -30.20 -5.53
CA ALA A 405 7.14 -28.91 -5.95
C ALA A 405 8.64 -29.03 -6.27
N GLU A 406 9.04 -28.56 -7.45
CA GLU A 406 10.43 -28.51 -7.92
C GLU A 406 10.67 -27.17 -8.65
N GLY A 407 11.22 -26.19 -7.94
CA GLY A 407 11.45 -24.86 -8.50
C GLY A 407 10.14 -24.06 -8.57
N ARG A 408 9.61 -23.82 -9.77
CA ARG A 408 8.31 -23.16 -9.99
C ARG A 408 7.38 -24.13 -10.71
N THR A 409 6.42 -24.70 -9.99
CA THR A 409 5.55 -25.78 -10.46
C THR A 409 4.09 -25.30 -10.52
N PRO A 410 3.53 -25.00 -11.70
CA PRO A 410 2.11 -24.75 -11.86
C PRO A 410 1.30 -26.01 -11.57
N VAL A 411 0.17 -25.85 -10.88
CA VAL A 411 -0.74 -26.92 -10.51
C VAL A 411 -2.16 -26.54 -10.90
N GLU A 412 -2.86 -27.46 -11.54
CA GLU A 412 -4.29 -27.40 -11.79
C GLU A 412 -4.89 -28.78 -11.49
N LEU A 413 -5.82 -28.82 -10.54
CA LEU A 413 -6.52 -30.02 -10.12
C LEU A 413 -8.01 -29.80 -10.29
N THR A 414 -8.70 -30.80 -10.82
CA THR A 414 -10.16 -30.80 -11.00
C THR A 414 -10.78 -31.95 -10.23
N SER A 415 -12.02 -31.76 -9.77
CA SER A 415 -12.82 -32.81 -9.11
C SER A 415 -13.12 -34.00 -10.01
#